data_AF-A0A838UIX6-F1
#
_entry.id   AF-A0A838UIX6-F1
#
_cell.length_a   1.000
_cell.length_b   1.000
_cell.length_c   1.000
_cell.angle_alpha   90.00
_cell.angle_beta   90.00
_cell.angle_gamma   90.00
#
_symmetry.space_group_name_H-M   'P 1'
#
loop_
_entity.id
_entity.type
_entity.pdbx_description
1 polymer ?
#
loop_
_entity_poly.entity_id
_entity_poly.type
_entity_poly.pdbx_seq_one_letter_code
_entity_poly.pdbx_strand_id
1 'polypeptide(L)'
;MRETRDLAHTNTIYWLFEITDQPPTQTQTLIKEVHASRKMLERHQQDSAQGQSADERKLMYNEEGIRVNRLFDQLRESLQRDVHSGIGIFRGVTTNGGGLGKSAYESIRRYISNALPDIYPLFALGEYTVGNNDIEQFLRAHNLHGLPQSFYAAQLVIQQGPTSFIINPEADLAHEVLGYLNRQRAQNIAVFGKDLTAFFSEGPIYGWDGEVPKLALAALIRNGAIEITIGGKNIQSYTDPKVREVLTGAQAYRTASFAPHQPLDRKVIGDAYKVIEALSGKTPDDVNPLKIAGAARELVAQDRTRVHDALTFARAHQIPVIDLLNEYEGYLSEFAQGREEDIVKNLAEKGETIKQSRARAIRLVGMLTDENIATIVSARTVLHNQYAALAGIGVLNNASETATQLRAILNQPDLFESLVSIRDHITTLRTAYDHAYRDLHAQRTDRYREAIDSIQADPNWEVADVAQREAALIPLWQCVCQSPNVPLGEMACTHCHHDLKDLHRDVSLVAALRLEASAKVARAVPPLPLPTDDGPASEPARPRTSRTVQAATYFRAPLTTPTEVEAAVEQLRAALLNLVRDGNSVTVE
;
A
#
# COMPACT_ATOMS: atom_id res chain seq x y z
N MET A 1 -4.84 30.63 -31.92
CA MET A 1 -5.61 29.56 -32.59
C MET A 1 -6.78 29.21 -31.68
N ARG A 2 -8.01 29.26 -32.17
CA ARG A 2 -9.18 28.81 -31.40
C ARG A 2 -9.50 27.39 -31.86
N GLU A 3 -9.17 26.41 -31.03
CA GLU A 3 -9.57 25.02 -31.21
C GLU A 3 -11.10 24.89 -31.13
N THR A 4 -11.61 23.82 -31.76
CA THR A 4 -13.02 23.43 -31.71
C THR A 4 -13.51 23.32 -30.25
N ARG A 5 -14.70 23.89 -29.94
CA ARG A 5 -15.29 23.88 -28.59
C ARG A 5 -16.07 22.60 -28.26
N ASP A 6 -16.25 21.71 -29.23
CA ASP A 6 -16.98 20.46 -29.11
C ASP A 6 -16.08 19.27 -29.45
N LEU A 7 -15.65 18.53 -28.42
CA LEU A 7 -14.72 17.40 -28.53
C LEU A 7 -15.24 16.30 -29.48
N ALA A 8 -16.55 16.17 -29.66
CA ALA A 8 -17.16 15.17 -30.54
C ALA A 8 -16.85 15.41 -32.03
N HIS A 9 -16.53 16.64 -32.42
CA HIS A 9 -16.30 17.03 -33.82
C HIS A 9 -14.82 17.29 -34.16
N THR A 10 -13.91 16.86 -33.29
CA THR A 10 -12.46 17.08 -33.44
C THR A 10 -11.86 16.46 -34.70
N ASN A 11 -12.47 15.38 -35.22
CA ASN A 11 -12.05 14.69 -36.44
C ASN A 11 -13.06 14.84 -37.58
N THR A 12 -13.99 15.80 -37.49
CA THR A 12 -14.96 16.10 -38.56
C THR A 12 -14.43 17.21 -39.46
N ILE A 13 -14.44 16.95 -40.77
CA ILE A 13 -14.07 17.92 -41.81
C ILE A 13 -15.35 18.51 -42.39
N TYR A 14 -15.47 19.84 -42.40
CA TYR A 14 -16.59 20.54 -43.02
C TYR A 14 -16.12 21.23 -44.30
N TRP A 15 -16.98 21.23 -45.32
CA TRP A 15 -16.85 22.05 -46.51
C TRP A 15 -18.12 22.87 -46.69
N LEU A 16 -18.02 24.18 -46.56
CA LEU A 16 -19.16 25.09 -46.58
C LEU A 16 -19.10 25.95 -47.83
N PHE A 17 -20.24 26.16 -48.48
CA PHE A 17 -20.39 27.13 -49.56
C PHE A 17 -21.71 27.86 -49.36
N GLU A 18 -21.74 29.13 -49.76
CA GLU A 18 -22.86 30.02 -49.46
C GLU A 18 -23.88 30.01 -50.61
N ILE A 19 -25.13 29.71 -50.28
CA ILE A 19 -26.28 29.97 -51.14
C ILE A 19 -27.24 30.84 -50.33
N THR A 20 -27.23 32.15 -50.58
CA THR A 20 -28.09 33.10 -49.87
C THR A 20 -29.14 33.73 -50.78
N ASP A 21 -30.28 34.06 -50.16
CA ASP A 21 -31.42 34.72 -50.80
C ASP A 21 -31.31 36.24 -50.77
N GLN A 22 -30.51 36.81 -49.86
CA GLN A 22 -30.38 38.25 -49.62
C GLN A 22 -28.93 38.63 -49.24
N PRO A 23 -28.17 39.29 -50.13
CA PRO A 23 -28.45 39.47 -51.55
C PRO A 23 -28.48 38.10 -52.28
N PRO A 24 -29.31 37.91 -53.32
CA PRO A 24 -29.41 36.62 -53.97
C PRO A 24 -28.11 36.29 -54.72
N THR A 25 -27.51 35.15 -54.39
CA THR A 25 -26.42 34.58 -55.18
C THR A 25 -26.89 34.23 -56.60
N GLN A 26 -25.97 34.17 -57.56
CA GLN A 26 -26.30 33.77 -58.93
C GLN A 26 -26.95 32.37 -58.94
N THR A 27 -26.43 31.45 -58.14
CA THR A 27 -26.98 30.10 -57.96
C THR A 27 -28.41 30.13 -57.41
N GLN A 28 -28.68 30.94 -56.38
CA GLN A 28 -30.05 31.04 -55.84
C GLN A 28 -31.05 31.64 -56.83
N THR A 29 -30.63 32.63 -57.62
CA THR A 29 -31.44 33.19 -58.70
C THR A 29 -31.75 32.12 -59.75
N LEU A 30 -30.73 31.37 -60.21
CA LEU A 30 -30.88 30.30 -61.18
C LEU A 30 -31.75 29.13 -60.65
N ILE A 31 -31.68 28.79 -59.36
CA ILE A 31 -32.59 27.81 -58.73
C ILE A 31 -34.05 28.25 -58.89
N LYS A 32 -34.35 29.52 -58.59
CA LYS A 32 -35.71 30.08 -58.72
C LYS A 32 -36.17 30.11 -60.17
N GLU A 33 -35.30 30.50 -61.10
CA GLU A 33 -35.61 30.57 -62.53
C GLU A 33 -35.86 29.17 -63.13
N VAL A 34 -35.01 28.19 -62.81
CA VAL A 34 -35.20 26.79 -63.22
C VAL A 34 -36.52 26.26 -62.65
N HIS A 35 -36.83 26.53 -61.38
CA HIS A 35 -38.09 26.10 -60.76
C HIS A 35 -39.30 26.73 -61.45
N ALA A 36 -39.28 28.05 -61.68
CA ALA A 36 -40.35 28.76 -62.37
C ALA A 36 -40.56 28.24 -63.80
N SER A 37 -39.47 28.02 -64.53
CA SER A 37 -39.48 27.53 -65.91
C SER A 37 -40.00 26.09 -66.00
N ARG A 38 -39.62 25.20 -65.06
CA ARG A 38 -40.22 23.86 -64.93
C ARG A 38 -41.72 23.92 -64.62
N LYS A 39 -42.16 24.81 -63.73
CA LYS A 39 -43.59 25.01 -63.42
C LYS A 39 -44.38 25.52 -64.62
N MET A 40 -43.78 26.35 -65.47
CA MET A 40 -44.39 26.78 -66.73
C MET A 40 -44.55 25.61 -67.71
N LEU A 41 -43.53 24.75 -67.86
CA LEU A 41 -43.63 23.54 -68.68
C LEU A 41 -44.73 22.58 -68.18
N GLU A 42 -44.83 22.36 -66.87
CA GLU A 42 -45.88 21.54 -66.26
C GLU A 42 -47.27 22.08 -66.60
N ARG A 43 -47.48 23.41 -66.52
CA ARG A 43 -48.74 24.07 -66.88
C ARG A 43 -49.04 23.97 -68.36
N HIS A 44 -48.07 24.25 -69.24
CA HIS A 44 -48.24 24.10 -70.68
C HIS A 44 -48.56 22.66 -71.09
N GLN A 45 -47.99 21.67 -70.40
CA GLN A 45 -48.31 20.26 -70.60
C GLN A 45 -49.75 19.92 -70.17
N GLN A 46 -50.21 20.45 -69.03
CA GLN A 46 -51.59 20.28 -68.53
C GLN A 46 -52.63 20.95 -69.44
N ASP A 47 -52.37 22.19 -69.86
CA ASP A 47 -53.27 22.97 -70.72
C ASP A 47 -53.33 22.39 -72.15
N SER A 48 -52.24 21.81 -72.65
CA SER A 48 -52.21 21.12 -73.95
C SER A 48 -53.08 19.85 -73.95
N ALA A 49 -53.28 19.21 -72.79
CA ALA A 49 -54.20 18.08 -72.64
C ALA A 49 -55.69 18.49 -72.66
N GLN A 50 -56.00 19.79 -72.53
CA GLN A 50 -57.38 20.33 -72.49
C GLN A 50 -57.85 21.01 -73.80
N GLY A 51 -57.08 20.92 -74.90
CA GLY A 51 -57.60 21.12 -76.26
C GLY A 51 -57.73 22.56 -76.79
N GLN A 52 -56.94 23.53 -76.32
CA GLN A 52 -56.94 24.91 -76.87
C GLN A 52 -55.63 25.27 -77.62
N SER A 53 -55.77 25.68 -78.90
CA SER A 53 -54.76 26.28 -79.82
C SER A 53 -53.40 25.56 -79.97
N ALA A 54 -53.16 24.92 -81.13
CA ALA A 54 -52.16 23.85 -81.28
C ALA A 54 -50.74 24.26 -81.73
N ASP A 55 -50.52 25.37 -82.46
CA ASP A 55 -49.22 25.61 -83.11
C ASP A 55 -48.34 26.63 -82.38
N GLU A 56 -48.86 27.80 -82.00
CA GLU A 56 -48.11 28.81 -81.22
C GLU A 56 -47.70 28.29 -79.83
N ARG A 57 -48.54 27.45 -79.19
CA ARG A 57 -48.25 26.90 -77.86
C ARG A 57 -47.23 25.75 -77.88
N LYS A 58 -47.17 24.95 -78.96
CA LYS A 58 -46.11 23.94 -79.13
C LYS A 58 -44.74 24.59 -79.31
N LEU A 59 -44.70 25.72 -80.04
CA LEU A 59 -43.49 26.54 -80.15
C LEU A 59 -43.06 27.06 -78.78
N MET A 60 -43.97 27.65 -77.99
CA MET A 60 -43.69 28.11 -76.62
C MET A 60 -43.21 26.99 -75.69
N TYR A 61 -43.82 25.81 -75.75
CA TYR A 61 -43.39 24.65 -74.95
C TYR A 61 -41.98 24.19 -75.32
N ASN A 62 -41.65 24.10 -76.61
CA ASN A 62 -40.33 23.72 -77.07
C ASN A 62 -39.27 24.77 -76.74
N GLU A 63 -39.60 26.06 -76.91
CA GLU A 63 -38.72 27.18 -76.54
C GLU A 63 -38.44 27.19 -75.04
N GLU A 64 -39.46 26.98 -74.20
CA GLU A 64 -39.31 26.90 -72.75
C GLU A 64 -38.55 25.63 -72.33
N GLY A 65 -38.68 24.52 -73.06
CA GLY A 65 -37.90 23.30 -72.86
C GLY A 65 -36.40 23.52 -73.11
N ILE A 66 -36.05 24.19 -74.21
CA ILE A 66 -34.68 24.61 -74.51
C ILE A 66 -34.18 25.60 -73.44
N ARG A 67 -35.05 26.51 -72.96
CA ARG A 67 -34.73 27.46 -71.91
C ARG A 67 -34.40 26.78 -70.59
N VAL A 68 -35.21 25.81 -70.13
CA VAL A 68 -34.95 25.04 -68.91
C VAL A 68 -33.58 24.35 -68.99
N ASN A 69 -33.27 23.70 -70.11
CA ASN A 69 -31.99 23.01 -70.27
C ASN A 69 -30.81 23.98 -70.15
N ARG A 70 -30.90 25.14 -70.83
CA ARG A 70 -29.88 26.19 -70.72
C ARG A 70 -29.73 26.74 -69.30
N LEU A 71 -30.85 27.03 -68.63
CA LEU A 71 -30.84 27.51 -67.24
C LEU A 71 -30.28 26.46 -66.28
N PHE A 72 -30.54 25.17 -66.54
CA PHE A 72 -30.02 24.07 -65.74
C PHE A 72 -28.51 23.90 -65.91
N ASP A 73 -27.99 24.03 -67.14
CA ASP A 73 -26.54 24.01 -67.40
C ASP A 73 -25.85 25.21 -66.72
N GLN A 74 -26.43 26.40 -66.81
CA GLN A 74 -25.94 27.60 -66.11
C GLN A 74 -25.98 27.42 -64.58
N LEU A 75 -27.04 26.81 -64.05
CA LEU A 75 -27.15 26.49 -62.62
C LEU A 75 -26.06 25.51 -62.20
N ARG A 76 -25.80 24.48 -63.00
CA ARG A 76 -24.74 23.51 -62.73
C ARG A 76 -23.37 24.17 -62.69
N GLU A 77 -23.06 25.04 -63.65
CA GLU A 77 -21.81 25.80 -63.69
C GLU A 77 -21.67 26.77 -62.51
N SER A 78 -22.78 27.44 -62.14
CA SER A 78 -22.82 28.34 -60.98
C SER A 78 -22.59 27.58 -59.67
N LEU A 79 -23.26 26.43 -59.49
CA LEU A 79 -23.09 25.59 -58.31
C LEU A 79 -21.67 25.02 -58.22
N GLN A 80 -21.07 24.60 -59.34
CA GLN A 80 -19.68 24.15 -59.36
C GLN A 80 -18.70 25.25 -58.95
N ARG A 81 -18.94 26.50 -59.38
CA ARG A 81 -18.15 27.66 -58.95
C ARG A 81 -18.32 27.93 -57.45
N ASP A 82 -19.55 27.92 -56.95
CA ASP A 82 -19.83 28.19 -55.53
C ASP A 82 -19.19 27.12 -54.63
N VAL A 83 -19.38 25.83 -54.97
CA VAL A 83 -18.74 24.71 -54.25
C VAL A 83 -17.21 24.84 -54.31
N HIS A 84 -16.64 25.23 -55.45
CA HIS A 84 -15.19 25.43 -55.58
C HIS A 84 -14.68 26.59 -54.72
N SER A 85 -15.44 27.69 -54.64
CA SER A 85 -15.14 28.85 -53.80
C SER A 85 -15.44 28.66 -52.30
N GLY A 86 -15.92 27.47 -51.93
CA GLY A 86 -16.27 27.12 -50.56
C GLY A 86 -15.09 27.24 -49.58
N ILE A 87 -15.43 27.25 -48.29
CA ILE A 87 -14.48 27.31 -47.19
C ILE A 87 -14.45 25.95 -46.50
N GLY A 88 -13.26 25.38 -46.39
CA GLY A 88 -13.00 24.22 -45.55
C GLY A 88 -12.85 24.63 -44.08
N ILE A 89 -13.51 23.93 -43.16
CA ILE A 89 -13.33 24.11 -41.71
C ILE A 89 -12.89 22.79 -41.08
N PHE A 90 -11.75 22.78 -40.38
CA PHE A 90 -11.23 21.64 -39.63
C PHE A 90 -10.58 22.14 -38.34
N ARG A 91 -11.00 21.58 -37.19
CA ARG A 91 -10.54 21.99 -35.84
C ARG A 91 -10.58 23.51 -35.57
N GLY A 92 -11.57 24.19 -36.14
CA GLY A 92 -11.74 25.65 -36.03
C GLY A 92 -10.85 26.49 -36.95
N VAL A 93 -9.99 25.86 -37.77
CA VAL A 93 -9.17 26.53 -38.79
C VAL A 93 -9.96 26.59 -40.10
N THR A 94 -10.09 27.79 -40.65
CA THR A 94 -10.76 28.03 -41.94
C THR A 94 -9.73 28.09 -43.07
N THR A 95 -9.99 27.38 -44.16
CA THR A 95 -9.14 27.37 -45.36
C THR A 95 -10.00 27.72 -46.58
N ASN A 96 -9.58 28.72 -47.36
CA ASN A 96 -10.28 29.10 -48.58
C ASN A 96 -10.06 28.05 -49.68
N GLY A 97 -11.14 27.44 -50.16
CA GLY A 97 -11.12 26.37 -51.15
C GLY A 97 -10.71 26.80 -52.56
N GLY A 98 -11.01 28.04 -52.95
CA GLY A 98 -10.66 28.58 -54.27
C GLY A 98 -9.15 28.70 -54.49
N GLY A 99 -8.34 28.72 -53.42
CA GLY A 99 -6.88 28.76 -53.50
C GLY A 99 -6.19 27.39 -53.57
N LEU A 100 -6.93 26.29 -53.40
CA LEU A 100 -6.33 24.96 -53.23
C LEU A 100 -6.16 24.17 -54.53
N GLY A 101 -6.94 24.45 -55.57
CA GLY A 101 -6.91 23.71 -56.84
C GLY A 101 -7.62 24.48 -57.96
N LYS A 102 -7.71 23.88 -59.16
CA LYS A 102 -8.40 24.48 -60.32
C LYS A 102 -9.87 24.08 -60.45
N SER A 103 -10.31 23.12 -59.65
CA SER A 103 -11.67 22.59 -59.64
C SER A 103 -12.14 22.28 -58.22
N ALA A 104 -13.45 22.19 -58.00
CA ALA A 104 -14.02 21.79 -56.71
C ALA A 104 -13.45 20.44 -56.21
N TYR A 105 -13.33 19.45 -57.09
CA TYR A 105 -12.78 18.14 -56.74
C TYR A 105 -11.31 18.23 -56.29
N GLU A 106 -10.47 18.96 -57.02
CA GLU A 106 -9.06 19.14 -56.67
C GLU A 106 -8.89 19.90 -55.35
N SER A 107 -9.67 20.98 -55.16
CA SER A 107 -9.66 21.76 -53.93
C SER A 107 -10.08 20.93 -52.71
N ILE A 108 -11.19 20.19 -52.80
CA ILE A 108 -11.69 19.34 -51.72
C ILE A 108 -10.69 18.20 -51.44
N ARG A 109 -10.16 17.55 -52.49
CA ARG A 109 -9.18 16.46 -52.33
C ARG A 109 -7.92 16.95 -51.62
N ARG A 110 -7.38 18.10 -52.03
CA ARG A 110 -6.18 18.68 -51.40
C ARG A 110 -6.46 19.11 -49.97
N TYR A 111 -7.63 19.70 -49.73
CA TYR A 111 -8.07 20.08 -48.39
C TYR A 111 -8.14 18.87 -47.44
N ILE A 112 -8.82 17.79 -47.86
CA ILE A 112 -8.90 16.54 -47.09
C ILE A 112 -7.50 15.96 -46.89
N SER A 113 -6.67 15.90 -47.94
CA SER A 113 -5.30 15.35 -47.87
C SER A 113 -4.42 16.09 -46.85
N ASN A 114 -4.62 17.39 -46.68
CA ASN A 114 -3.90 18.17 -45.67
C ASN A 114 -4.39 17.88 -44.24
N ALA A 115 -5.66 17.52 -44.06
CA ALA A 115 -6.25 17.22 -42.75
C ALA A 115 -6.04 15.75 -42.32
N LEU A 116 -5.84 14.83 -43.27
CA LEU A 116 -5.69 13.40 -42.97
C LEU A 116 -4.53 13.07 -42.00
N PRO A 117 -3.32 13.66 -42.10
CA PRO A 117 -2.25 13.39 -41.14
C PRO A 117 -2.58 13.80 -39.70
N ASP A 118 -3.42 14.83 -39.53
CA ASP A 118 -3.85 15.29 -38.20
C ASP A 118 -4.95 14.41 -37.59
N ILE A 119 -5.72 13.73 -38.45
CA ILE A 119 -6.71 12.75 -38.03
C ILE A 119 -6.00 11.44 -37.72
N TYR A 120 -5.24 10.88 -38.70
CA TYR A 120 -4.55 9.60 -38.66
C TYR A 120 -3.01 9.76 -38.64
N PRO A 121 -2.41 10.19 -37.52
CA PRO A 121 -0.97 10.46 -37.44
C PRO A 121 -0.10 9.22 -37.70
N LEU A 122 -0.63 8.01 -37.47
CA LEU A 122 0.10 6.75 -37.65
C LEU A 122 -0.32 6.00 -38.94
N PHE A 123 -1.01 6.65 -39.86
CA PHE A 123 -1.42 6.02 -41.13
C PHE A 123 -0.24 5.53 -41.95
N ALA A 124 0.85 6.31 -42.02
CA ALA A 124 2.04 5.99 -42.80
C ALA A 124 2.71 4.66 -42.40
N LEU A 125 2.52 4.21 -41.15
CA LEU A 125 3.06 2.93 -40.67
C LEU A 125 2.35 1.71 -41.28
N GLY A 126 1.15 1.90 -41.83
CA GLY A 126 0.31 0.85 -42.43
C GLY A 126 -0.10 1.15 -43.87
N GLU A 127 0.60 2.04 -44.57
CA GLU A 127 0.35 2.40 -45.98
C GLU A 127 0.81 1.29 -46.93
N TYR A 128 0.26 0.09 -46.77
CA TYR A 128 0.58 -1.07 -47.60
C TYR A 128 -0.65 -1.55 -48.35
N THR A 129 -0.47 -1.86 -49.63
CA THR A 129 -1.49 -2.54 -50.42
C THR A 129 -1.32 -4.05 -50.22
N VAL A 130 -2.31 -4.68 -49.58
CA VAL A 130 -2.34 -6.14 -49.39
C VAL A 130 -3.10 -6.76 -50.56
N GLY A 131 -2.46 -7.66 -51.30
CA GLY A 131 -3.12 -8.42 -52.36
C GLY A 131 -4.09 -9.45 -51.78
N ASN A 132 -5.17 -9.77 -52.52
CA ASN A 132 -6.25 -10.65 -52.06
C ASN A 132 -5.78 -12.02 -51.53
N ASN A 133 -4.65 -12.54 -52.01
CA ASN A 133 -4.12 -13.85 -51.62
C ASN A 133 -2.75 -13.76 -50.93
N ASP A 134 -2.26 -12.57 -50.59
CA ASP A 134 -0.89 -12.39 -50.07
C ASP A 134 -0.70 -13.15 -48.75
N ILE A 135 -1.64 -12.98 -47.81
CA ILE A 135 -1.62 -13.64 -46.51
C ILE A 135 -1.67 -15.16 -46.67
N GLU A 136 -2.52 -15.67 -47.57
CA GLU A 136 -2.64 -17.10 -47.83
C GLU A 136 -1.35 -17.68 -48.45
N GLN A 137 -0.78 -16.99 -49.44
CA GLN A 137 0.48 -17.38 -50.08
C GLN A 137 1.62 -17.41 -49.07
N PHE A 138 1.70 -16.40 -48.21
CA PHE A 138 2.67 -16.36 -47.12
C PHE A 138 2.54 -17.57 -46.21
N LEU A 139 1.34 -17.84 -45.66
CA LEU A 139 1.13 -18.96 -44.73
C LEU A 139 1.35 -20.34 -45.37
N ARG A 140 1.22 -20.48 -46.70
CA ARG A 140 1.50 -21.72 -47.44
C ARG A 140 2.98 -21.90 -47.81
N ALA A 141 3.74 -20.81 -47.92
CA ALA A 141 5.12 -20.87 -48.39
C ALA A 141 5.99 -21.75 -47.47
N HIS A 142 6.76 -22.67 -48.05
CA HIS A 142 7.66 -23.56 -47.29
C HIS A 142 8.91 -22.84 -46.78
N ASN A 143 9.34 -21.79 -47.46
CA ASN A 143 10.47 -20.94 -47.09
C ASN A 143 10.07 -19.46 -47.19
N LEU A 144 10.98 -18.57 -46.81
CA LEU A 144 10.75 -17.11 -46.82
C LEU A 144 11.27 -16.43 -48.10
N HIS A 145 11.50 -17.21 -49.18
CA HIS A 145 11.95 -16.70 -50.47
C HIS A 145 10.77 -16.49 -51.42
N GLY A 146 10.78 -15.39 -52.18
CA GLY A 146 9.79 -15.13 -53.22
C GLY A 146 8.37 -14.92 -52.68
N LEU A 147 8.25 -14.32 -51.48
CA LEU A 147 6.97 -13.99 -50.86
C LEU A 147 6.30 -12.78 -51.53
N PRO A 148 5.01 -12.52 -51.25
CA PRO A 148 4.35 -11.32 -51.73
C PRO A 148 5.08 -10.03 -51.30
N GLN A 149 5.11 -9.04 -52.20
CA GLN A 149 5.86 -7.79 -51.98
C GLN A 149 5.40 -7.02 -50.74
N SER A 150 4.15 -7.19 -50.31
CA SER A 150 3.59 -6.59 -49.10
C SER A 150 4.38 -6.93 -47.82
N PHE A 151 4.89 -8.16 -47.69
CA PHE A 151 5.70 -8.58 -46.53
C PHE A 151 7.11 -7.98 -46.51
N TYR A 152 7.71 -7.78 -47.69
CA TYR A 152 9.02 -7.12 -47.80
C TYR A 152 8.90 -5.60 -47.66
N ALA A 153 7.85 -5.00 -48.24
CA ALA A 153 7.58 -3.57 -48.13
C ALA A 153 7.31 -3.14 -46.68
N ALA A 154 6.55 -3.95 -45.94
CA ALA A 154 6.30 -3.74 -44.51
C ALA A 154 7.48 -4.14 -43.60
N GLN A 155 8.62 -4.55 -44.18
CA GLN A 155 9.80 -5.05 -43.47
C GLN A 155 9.52 -6.20 -42.50
N LEU A 156 8.39 -6.90 -42.65
CA LEU A 156 8.02 -8.06 -41.83
C LEU A 156 8.92 -9.26 -42.15
N VAL A 157 9.49 -9.29 -43.35
CA VAL A 157 10.51 -10.25 -43.76
C VAL A 157 11.73 -9.49 -44.25
N ILE A 158 12.89 -9.78 -43.64
CA ILE A 158 14.16 -9.14 -43.97
C ILE A 158 15.20 -10.20 -44.34
N GLN A 159 16.16 -9.81 -45.18
CA GLN A 159 17.28 -10.65 -45.53
C GLN A 159 18.34 -10.59 -44.42
N GLN A 160 18.73 -11.76 -43.88
CA GLN A 160 19.80 -11.91 -42.90
C GLN A 160 20.97 -12.66 -43.55
N GLY A 161 21.98 -11.92 -44.01
CA GLY A 161 23.12 -12.50 -44.73
C GLY A 161 22.81 -12.80 -46.21
N PRO A 162 23.67 -13.54 -46.92
CA PRO A 162 23.60 -13.64 -48.38
C PRO A 162 22.41 -14.43 -48.91
N THR A 163 21.87 -15.39 -48.15
CA THR A 163 20.83 -16.32 -48.64
C THR A 163 19.73 -16.63 -47.64
N SER A 164 19.72 -16.05 -46.44
CA SER A 164 18.69 -16.33 -45.43
C SER A 164 17.73 -15.16 -45.31
N PHE A 165 16.45 -15.46 -45.12
CA PHE A 165 15.42 -14.49 -44.78
C PHE A 165 14.85 -14.87 -43.41
N ILE A 166 14.55 -13.86 -42.60
CA ILE A 166 13.92 -14.02 -41.29
C ILE A 166 12.68 -13.16 -41.18
N ILE A 167 11.79 -13.53 -40.27
CA ILE A 167 10.68 -12.68 -39.87
C ILE A 167 11.19 -11.67 -38.86
N ASN A 168 10.88 -10.40 -39.07
CA ASN A 168 11.28 -9.30 -38.22
C ASN A 168 10.11 -8.89 -37.30
N PRO A 169 10.07 -9.33 -36.03
CA PRO A 169 9.04 -8.89 -35.09
C PRO A 169 9.18 -7.41 -34.70
N GLU A 170 10.33 -6.79 -34.96
CA GLU A 170 10.60 -5.37 -34.69
C GLU A 170 10.24 -4.44 -35.85
N ALA A 171 9.64 -4.95 -36.92
CA ALA A 171 9.07 -4.10 -37.97
C ALA A 171 7.99 -3.19 -37.36
N ASP A 172 7.92 -1.92 -37.74
CA ASP A 172 7.00 -0.93 -37.14
C ASP A 172 5.56 -1.45 -37.04
N LEU A 173 5.08 -2.08 -38.13
CA LEU A 173 3.76 -2.69 -38.19
C LEU A 173 3.58 -3.84 -37.20
N ALA A 174 4.56 -4.74 -37.09
CA ALA A 174 4.54 -5.86 -36.14
C ALA A 174 4.64 -5.35 -34.68
N HIS A 175 5.47 -4.34 -34.45
CA HIS A 175 5.68 -3.74 -33.14
C HIS A 175 4.41 -3.09 -32.60
N GLU A 176 3.66 -2.35 -33.42
CA GLU A 176 2.40 -1.74 -33.01
C GLU A 176 1.31 -2.77 -32.68
N VAL A 177 1.15 -3.78 -33.55
CA VAL A 177 0.16 -4.85 -33.34
C VAL A 177 0.50 -5.68 -32.11
N LEU A 178 1.76 -6.12 -31.98
CA LEU A 178 2.20 -6.89 -30.82
C LEU A 178 2.18 -6.04 -29.54
N GLY A 179 2.55 -4.77 -29.62
CA GLY A 179 2.47 -3.80 -28.53
C GLY A 179 1.04 -3.62 -28.02
N TYR A 180 0.06 -3.51 -28.93
CA TYR A 180 -1.35 -3.49 -28.56
C TYR A 180 -1.77 -4.78 -27.85
N LEU A 181 -1.43 -5.95 -28.39
CA LEU A 181 -1.73 -7.24 -27.76
C LEU A 181 -1.10 -7.36 -26.36
N ASN A 182 0.14 -6.90 -26.19
CA ASN A 182 0.84 -6.87 -24.90
C ASN A 182 0.15 -5.94 -23.89
N ARG A 183 -0.27 -4.73 -24.30
CA ARG A 183 -1.01 -3.80 -23.44
C ARG A 183 -2.34 -4.39 -22.97
N GLN A 184 -3.08 -5.03 -23.87
CA GLN A 184 -4.36 -5.67 -23.53
C GLN A 184 -4.16 -6.90 -22.64
N ARG A 185 -3.11 -7.70 -22.89
CA ARG A 185 -2.72 -8.81 -22.03
C ARG A 185 -2.39 -8.35 -20.60
N ALA A 186 -1.66 -7.24 -20.44
CA ALA A 186 -1.34 -6.67 -19.13
C ALA A 186 -2.60 -6.28 -18.33
N GLN A 187 -3.71 -5.99 -19.02
CA GLN A 187 -5.01 -5.68 -18.41
C GLN A 187 -5.94 -6.90 -18.30
N ASN A 188 -5.46 -8.11 -18.64
CA ASN A 188 -6.26 -9.34 -18.72
C ASN A 188 -7.47 -9.25 -19.67
N ILE A 189 -7.35 -8.45 -20.74
CA ILE A 189 -8.39 -8.30 -21.76
C ILE A 189 -8.06 -9.21 -22.94
N ALA A 190 -9.00 -10.11 -23.27
CA ALA A 190 -8.90 -10.91 -24.49
C ALA A 190 -9.17 -10.04 -25.72
N VAL A 191 -8.30 -10.13 -26.73
CA VAL A 191 -8.41 -9.36 -27.97
C VAL A 191 -8.94 -10.25 -29.08
N PHE A 192 -10.11 -9.92 -29.63
CA PHE A 192 -10.68 -10.59 -30.80
C PHE A 192 -10.35 -9.85 -32.09
N GLY A 193 -10.40 -10.54 -33.24
CA GLY A 193 -10.12 -9.89 -34.54
C GLY A 193 -11.00 -8.69 -34.83
N LYS A 194 -12.27 -8.70 -34.37
CA LYS A 194 -13.16 -7.52 -34.44
C LYS A 194 -12.62 -6.30 -33.68
N ASP A 195 -11.92 -6.52 -32.57
CA ASP A 195 -11.38 -5.44 -31.72
C ASP A 195 -10.13 -4.85 -32.36
N LEU A 196 -9.32 -5.69 -33.02
CA LEU A 196 -8.19 -5.25 -33.84
C LEU A 196 -8.64 -4.40 -35.03
N THR A 197 -9.72 -4.78 -35.73
CA THR A 197 -10.30 -3.95 -36.79
C THR A 197 -10.84 -2.63 -36.25
N ALA A 198 -11.56 -2.65 -35.12
CA ALA A 198 -12.07 -1.43 -34.51
C ALA A 198 -10.93 -0.47 -34.09
N PHE A 199 -9.82 -1.01 -33.60
CA PHE A 199 -8.68 -0.22 -33.12
C PHE A 199 -7.80 0.34 -34.25
N PHE A 200 -7.37 -0.53 -35.19
CA PHE A 200 -6.41 -0.16 -36.24
C PHE A 200 -7.06 0.38 -37.52
N SER A 201 -8.31 0.00 -37.83
CA SER A 201 -8.98 0.42 -39.07
C SER A 201 -10.02 1.50 -38.83
N GLU A 202 -10.92 1.31 -37.86
CA GLU A 202 -12.01 2.28 -37.59
C GLU A 202 -11.54 3.41 -36.65
N GLY A 203 -10.47 3.17 -35.89
CA GLY A 203 -9.90 4.12 -34.94
C GLY A 203 -9.21 5.30 -35.62
N PRO A 204 -9.34 6.52 -35.04
CA PRO A 204 -8.82 7.73 -35.68
C PRO A 204 -7.30 7.77 -35.76
N ILE A 205 -6.55 6.99 -34.99
CA ILE A 205 -5.08 7.12 -34.94
C ILE A 205 -4.39 6.50 -36.15
N TYR A 206 -4.88 5.36 -36.61
CA TYR A 206 -4.22 4.50 -37.60
C TYR A 206 -4.89 4.58 -38.97
N GLY A 207 -6.21 4.34 -39.05
CA GLY A 207 -6.95 4.36 -40.31
C GLY A 207 -6.47 3.34 -41.34
N TRP A 208 -5.88 2.22 -40.89
CA TRP A 208 -5.30 1.21 -41.79
C TRP A 208 -6.39 0.36 -42.46
N ASP A 209 -6.07 -0.16 -43.64
CA ASP A 209 -6.91 -1.18 -44.27
C ASP A 209 -7.06 -2.41 -43.37
N GLY A 210 -8.25 -3.04 -43.37
CA GLY A 210 -8.57 -4.17 -42.50
C GLY A 210 -7.69 -5.41 -42.70
N GLU A 211 -7.00 -5.53 -43.84
CA GLU A 211 -6.05 -6.60 -44.13
C GLU A 211 -4.64 -6.31 -43.59
N VAL A 212 -4.27 -5.05 -43.32
CA VAL A 212 -2.93 -4.66 -42.84
C VAL A 212 -2.61 -5.26 -41.46
N PRO A 213 -3.50 -5.21 -40.44
CA PRO A 213 -3.25 -5.91 -39.18
C PRO A 213 -3.09 -7.43 -39.36
N LYS A 214 -3.80 -8.04 -40.32
CA LYS A 214 -3.69 -9.47 -40.59
C LYS A 214 -2.34 -9.85 -41.20
N LEU A 215 -1.74 -8.98 -42.00
CA LEU A 215 -0.36 -9.12 -42.49
C LEU A 215 0.63 -9.27 -41.32
N ALA A 216 0.51 -8.38 -40.33
CA ALA A 216 1.32 -8.40 -39.12
C ALA A 216 1.10 -9.69 -38.31
N LEU A 217 -0.17 -10.06 -38.06
CA LEU A 217 -0.52 -11.28 -37.34
C LEU A 217 0.01 -12.54 -38.03
N ALA A 218 -0.04 -12.60 -39.37
CA ALA A 218 0.50 -13.72 -40.15
C ALA A 218 2.02 -13.86 -39.95
N ALA A 219 2.75 -12.76 -39.95
CA ALA A 219 4.18 -12.77 -39.65
C ALA A 219 4.45 -13.19 -38.20
N LEU A 220 3.72 -12.63 -37.23
CA LEU A 220 3.88 -12.90 -35.81
C LEU A 220 3.59 -14.37 -35.44
N ILE A 221 2.51 -14.98 -35.95
CA ILE A 221 2.20 -16.40 -35.68
C ILE A 221 3.24 -17.32 -36.31
N ARG A 222 3.78 -16.94 -37.47
CA ARG A 222 4.83 -17.71 -38.15
C ARG A 222 6.18 -17.62 -37.43
N ASN A 223 6.47 -16.50 -36.77
CA ASN A 223 7.63 -16.36 -35.89
C ASN A 223 7.41 -16.98 -34.50
N GLY A 224 6.16 -17.28 -34.13
CA GLY A 224 5.79 -17.82 -32.81
C GLY A 224 5.64 -16.76 -31.72
N ALA A 225 5.52 -15.48 -32.09
CA ALA A 225 5.38 -14.35 -31.17
C ALA A 225 3.94 -14.14 -30.66
N ILE A 226 2.97 -14.84 -31.25
CA ILE A 226 1.56 -14.82 -30.84
C ILE A 226 0.98 -16.23 -30.90
N GLU A 227 -0.16 -16.41 -30.24
CA GLU A 227 -1.01 -17.59 -30.31
C GLU A 227 -2.45 -17.19 -30.67
N ILE A 228 -3.17 -18.10 -31.31
CA ILE A 228 -4.53 -17.89 -31.79
C ILE A 228 -5.46 -18.88 -31.10
N THR A 229 -6.55 -18.40 -30.51
CA THR A 229 -7.60 -19.26 -29.97
C THR A 229 -8.87 -19.18 -30.81
N ILE A 230 -9.34 -20.32 -31.32
CA ILE A 230 -10.60 -20.44 -32.06
C ILE A 230 -11.39 -21.69 -31.63
N GLY A 231 -12.66 -21.51 -31.28
CA GLY A 231 -13.52 -22.61 -30.82
C GLY A 231 -12.99 -23.33 -29.57
N GLY A 232 -12.35 -22.59 -28.65
CA GLY A 232 -11.76 -23.12 -27.42
C GLY A 232 -10.42 -23.84 -27.59
N LYS A 233 -9.88 -23.96 -28.82
CA LYS A 233 -8.56 -24.53 -29.08
C LYS A 233 -7.53 -23.42 -29.22
N ASN A 234 -6.44 -23.50 -28.45
CA ASN A 234 -5.26 -22.65 -28.60
C ASN A 234 -4.31 -23.24 -29.67
N ILE A 235 -3.83 -22.39 -30.58
CA ILE A 235 -3.02 -22.73 -31.74
C ILE A 235 -1.77 -21.85 -31.74
N GLN A 236 -0.61 -22.49 -31.64
CA GLN A 236 0.71 -21.82 -31.62
C GLN A 236 1.50 -22.04 -32.91
N SER A 237 1.17 -23.08 -33.69
CA SER A 237 1.87 -23.39 -34.93
C SER A 237 1.18 -22.77 -36.14
N TYR A 238 1.90 -21.98 -36.93
CA TYR A 238 1.40 -21.40 -38.18
C TYR A 238 1.01 -22.45 -39.24
N THR A 239 1.51 -23.68 -39.11
CA THR A 239 1.20 -24.78 -40.04
C THR A 239 -0.17 -25.42 -39.81
N ASP A 240 -0.83 -25.12 -38.67
CA ASP A 240 -2.20 -25.62 -38.40
C ASP A 240 -3.16 -25.02 -39.46
N PRO A 241 -3.95 -25.85 -40.18
CA PRO A 241 -4.87 -25.39 -41.21
C PRO A 241 -5.84 -24.30 -40.74
N LYS A 242 -6.21 -24.30 -39.45
CA LYS A 242 -7.12 -23.30 -38.88
C LYS A 242 -6.51 -21.89 -38.83
N VAL A 243 -5.18 -21.74 -38.78
CA VAL A 243 -4.54 -20.41 -38.83
C VAL A 243 -4.85 -19.71 -40.14
N ARG A 244 -4.81 -20.47 -41.26
CA ARG A 244 -5.18 -19.94 -42.57
C ARG A 244 -6.65 -19.53 -42.60
N GLU A 245 -7.53 -20.43 -42.16
CA GLU A 245 -8.97 -20.16 -42.08
C GLU A 245 -9.27 -18.87 -41.29
N VAL A 246 -8.61 -18.68 -40.14
CA VAL A 246 -8.74 -17.50 -39.30
C VAL A 246 -8.27 -16.23 -40.00
N LEU A 247 -7.09 -16.25 -40.65
CA LEU A 247 -6.49 -15.03 -41.21
C LEU A 247 -7.02 -14.68 -42.61
N THR A 248 -7.68 -15.59 -43.32
CA THR A 248 -8.31 -15.31 -44.62
C THR A 248 -9.83 -15.16 -44.55
N GLY A 249 -10.50 -15.81 -43.57
CA GLY A 249 -11.95 -15.82 -43.45
C GLY A 249 -12.48 -14.69 -42.58
N ALA A 250 -13.36 -13.83 -43.11
CA ALA A 250 -13.89 -12.67 -42.37
C ALA A 250 -14.59 -13.06 -41.04
N GLN A 251 -15.40 -14.11 -41.04
CA GLN A 251 -16.12 -14.54 -39.83
C GLN A 251 -15.19 -15.23 -38.82
N ALA A 252 -14.25 -16.06 -39.28
CA ALA A 252 -13.30 -16.76 -38.42
C ALA A 252 -12.31 -15.77 -37.78
N TYR A 253 -11.84 -14.78 -38.54
CA TYR A 253 -11.01 -13.69 -38.02
C TYR A 253 -11.70 -12.95 -36.87
N ARG A 254 -12.96 -12.54 -37.08
CA ARG A 254 -13.71 -11.75 -36.10
C ARG A 254 -13.95 -12.48 -34.77
N THR A 255 -14.05 -13.80 -34.79
CA THR A 255 -14.36 -14.62 -33.60
C THR A 255 -13.14 -15.24 -32.95
N ALA A 256 -12.01 -15.33 -33.65
CA ALA A 256 -10.74 -15.76 -33.08
C ALA A 256 -10.18 -14.70 -32.13
N SER A 257 -9.54 -15.15 -31.04
CA SER A 257 -8.75 -14.28 -30.18
C SER A 257 -7.26 -14.47 -30.41
N PHE A 258 -6.52 -13.37 -30.23
CA PHE A 258 -5.08 -13.30 -30.44
C PHE A 258 -4.42 -12.88 -29.14
N ALA A 259 -3.37 -13.58 -28.75
CA ALA A 259 -2.59 -13.26 -27.55
C ALA A 259 -1.10 -13.31 -27.86
N PRO A 260 -0.26 -12.50 -27.22
CA PRO A 260 1.19 -12.64 -27.32
C PRO A 260 1.61 -14.05 -26.85
N HIS A 261 2.61 -14.62 -27.49
CA HIS A 261 3.22 -15.88 -27.10
C HIS A 261 4.72 -15.68 -27.01
N GLN A 262 5.29 -15.96 -25.85
CA GLN A 262 6.74 -15.94 -25.66
C GLN A 262 7.12 -17.32 -25.13
N PRO A 263 7.56 -18.24 -26.01
CA PRO A 263 8.00 -19.54 -25.55
C PRO A 263 9.18 -19.33 -24.60
N LEU A 264 9.11 -19.94 -23.42
CA LEU A 264 10.21 -19.89 -22.47
C LEU A 264 11.45 -20.56 -23.07
N ASP A 265 12.60 -19.92 -22.93
CA ASP A 265 13.87 -20.51 -23.34
C ASP A 265 14.07 -21.87 -22.62
N ARG A 266 14.56 -22.86 -23.37
CA ARG A 266 14.88 -24.20 -22.85
C ARG A 266 15.83 -24.11 -21.65
N LYS A 267 16.73 -23.12 -21.62
CA LYS A 267 17.58 -22.87 -20.45
C LYS A 267 16.76 -22.49 -19.21
N VAL A 268 15.80 -21.57 -19.35
CA VAL A 268 14.91 -21.11 -18.28
C VAL A 268 14.08 -22.28 -17.74
N ILE A 269 13.53 -23.12 -18.62
CA ILE A 269 12.78 -24.33 -18.23
C ILE A 269 13.69 -25.30 -17.47
N GLY A 270 14.92 -25.53 -17.95
CA GLY A 270 15.87 -26.43 -17.30
C GLY A 270 16.37 -25.94 -15.94
N ASP A 271 16.57 -24.63 -15.78
CA ASP A 271 16.98 -24.03 -14.52
C ASP A 271 15.83 -24.08 -13.50
N ALA A 272 14.60 -23.73 -13.90
CA ALA A 272 13.41 -23.86 -13.07
C ALA A 272 13.14 -25.29 -12.61
N TYR A 273 13.36 -26.28 -13.49
CA TYR A 273 13.23 -27.71 -13.17
C TYR A 273 14.13 -28.12 -12.01
N LYS A 274 15.42 -27.75 -12.06
CA LYS A 274 16.38 -28.07 -10.99
C LYS A 274 16.00 -27.39 -9.67
N VAL A 275 15.53 -26.15 -9.74
CA VAL A 275 15.10 -25.39 -8.55
C VAL A 275 13.89 -26.07 -7.91
N ILE A 276 12.84 -26.41 -8.68
CA ILE A 276 11.65 -27.01 -8.08
C ILE A 276 11.91 -28.43 -7.55
N GLU A 277 12.80 -29.18 -8.21
CA GLU A 277 13.26 -30.48 -7.71
C GLU A 277 13.95 -30.32 -6.35
N ALA A 278 14.87 -29.38 -6.22
CA ALA A 278 15.56 -29.09 -4.97
C ALA A 278 14.61 -28.57 -3.87
N LEU A 279 13.58 -27.79 -4.23
CA LEU A 279 12.62 -27.23 -3.27
C LEU A 279 11.60 -28.28 -2.80
N SER A 280 11.04 -29.07 -3.71
CA SER A 280 9.98 -30.03 -3.41
C SER A 280 10.50 -31.38 -2.94
N GLY A 281 11.78 -31.69 -3.20
CA GLY A 281 12.36 -33.03 -2.99
C GLY A 281 11.78 -34.09 -3.93
N LYS A 282 11.00 -33.68 -4.93
CA LYS A 282 10.41 -34.55 -5.95
C LYS A 282 10.88 -34.11 -7.34
N THR A 283 11.22 -35.08 -8.16
CA THR A 283 11.58 -34.87 -9.56
C THR A 283 10.30 -34.78 -10.40
N PRO A 284 10.02 -33.65 -11.09
CA PRO A 284 8.87 -33.58 -11.99
C PRO A 284 9.00 -34.61 -13.12
N ASP A 285 7.89 -35.22 -13.53
CA ASP A 285 7.88 -36.32 -14.53
C ASP A 285 8.53 -35.96 -15.89
N ASP A 286 8.49 -34.67 -16.25
CA ASP A 286 8.99 -34.17 -17.54
C ASP A 286 9.48 -32.72 -17.42
N VAL A 287 10.38 -32.33 -18.32
CA VAL A 287 11.00 -31.01 -18.40
C VAL A 287 10.13 -30.09 -19.27
N ASN A 288 8.95 -29.75 -18.76
CA ASN A 288 8.03 -28.82 -19.42
C ASN A 288 7.35 -27.85 -18.41
N PRO A 289 6.90 -26.66 -18.87
CA PRO A 289 6.34 -25.64 -17.98
C PRO A 289 5.15 -26.10 -17.14
N LEU A 290 4.25 -26.88 -17.73
CA LEU A 290 3.04 -27.39 -17.07
C LEU A 290 3.39 -28.28 -15.87
N LYS A 291 4.34 -29.21 -16.04
CA LYS A 291 4.78 -30.14 -14.99
C LYS A 291 5.55 -29.42 -13.88
N ILE A 292 6.42 -28.49 -14.24
CA ILE A 292 7.17 -27.67 -13.27
C ILE A 292 6.21 -26.82 -12.43
N ALA A 293 5.25 -26.14 -13.05
CA ALA A 293 4.24 -25.37 -12.34
C ALA A 293 3.33 -26.25 -11.47
N GLY A 294 2.98 -27.46 -11.92
CA GLY A 294 2.28 -28.45 -11.11
C GLY A 294 3.04 -28.81 -9.83
N ALA A 295 4.34 -29.11 -9.94
CA ALA A 295 5.18 -29.39 -8.78
C ALA A 295 5.29 -28.20 -7.81
N ALA A 296 5.36 -26.97 -8.33
CA ALA A 296 5.31 -25.76 -7.51
C ALA A 296 3.99 -25.62 -6.74
N ARG A 297 2.86 -25.95 -7.35
CA ARG A 297 1.55 -25.93 -6.67
C ARG A 297 1.41 -27.03 -5.61
N GLU A 298 2.02 -28.19 -5.83
CA GLU A 298 2.13 -29.21 -4.77
C GLU A 298 2.94 -28.71 -3.58
N LEU A 299 4.05 -28.01 -3.82
CA LEU A 299 4.84 -27.38 -2.76
C LEU A 299 4.01 -26.37 -1.96
N VAL A 300 3.19 -25.58 -2.64
CA VAL A 300 2.22 -24.68 -1.98
C VAL A 300 1.27 -25.46 -1.07
N ALA A 301 0.70 -26.55 -1.56
CA ALA A 301 -0.21 -27.37 -0.75
C ALA A 301 0.47 -27.95 0.51
N GLN A 302 1.77 -28.25 0.44
CA GLN A 302 2.53 -28.78 1.58
C GLN A 302 2.83 -27.71 2.64
N ASP A 303 3.24 -26.52 2.20
CA ASP A 303 3.80 -25.52 3.12
C ASP A 303 2.77 -24.49 3.58
N ARG A 304 1.73 -24.19 2.78
CA ARG A 304 0.83 -23.05 3.00
C ARG A 304 0.14 -23.07 4.37
N THR A 305 -0.44 -24.20 4.76
CA THR A 305 -1.12 -24.33 6.06
C THR A 305 -0.14 -24.10 7.21
N ARG A 306 1.03 -24.74 7.15
CA ARG A 306 2.06 -24.63 8.20
C ARG A 306 2.56 -23.19 8.37
N VAL A 307 2.81 -22.49 7.27
CA VAL A 307 3.25 -21.08 7.29
C VAL A 307 2.14 -20.17 7.78
N HIS A 308 0.89 -20.40 7.38
CA HIS A 308 -0.27 -19.64 7.84
C HIS A 308 -0.51 -19.77 9.34
N ASP A 309 -0.45 -20.99 9.86
CA ASP A 309 -0.62 -21.27 11.30
C ASP A 309 0.53 -20.62 12.09
N ALA A 310 1.77 -20.73 11.61
CA ALA A 310 2.92 -20.07 12.20
C ALA A 310 2.81 -18.55 12.21
N LEU A 311 2.29 -17.92 11.14
CA LEU A 311 2.03 -16.48 11.09
C LEU A 311 0.99 -16.06 12.13
N THR A 312 -0.10 -16.83 12.24
CA THR A 312 -1.16 -16.57 13.22
C THR A 312 -0.63 -16.66 14.64
N PHE A 313 0.12 -17.72 14.93
CA PHE A 313 0.74 -17.97 16.22
C PHE A 313 1.79 -16.91 16.58
N ALA A 314 2.68 -16.57 15.65
CA ALA A 314 3.68 -15.51 15.83
C ALA A 314 3.03 -14.14 16.10
N ARG A 315 1.92 -13.80 15.43
CA ARG A 315 1.16 -12.57 15.68
C ARG A 315 0.52 -12.56 17.06
N ALA A 316 -0.15 -13.65 17.45
CA ALA A 316 -0.78 -13.78 18.76
C ALA A 316 0.22 -13.57 19.90
N HIS A 317 1.44 -14.08 19.73
CA HIS A 317 2.52 -13.96 20.71
C HIS A 317 3.51 -12.83 20.42
N GLN A 318 3.22 -11.92 19.47
CA GLN A 318 4.08 -10.77 19.12
C GLN A 318 5.55 -11.15 18.88
N ILE A 319 5.80 -12.23 18.15
CA ILE A 319 7.14 -12.72 17.84
C ILE A 319 7.69 -11.96 16.60
N PRO A 320 8.90 -11.38 16.64
CA PRO A 320 9.47 -10.55 15.57
C PRO A 320 9.99 -11.35 14.37
N VAL A 321 9.23 -12.35 13.92
CA VAL A 321 9.54 -13.20 12.74
C VAL A 321 8.48 -13.10 11.64
N ILE A 322 7.48 -12.23 11.82
CA ILE A 322 6.32 -12.09 10.94
C ILE A 322 6.75 -11.72 9.53
N ASP A 323 7.65 -10.75 9.36
CA ASP A 323 8.11 -10.32 8.03
C ASP A 323 8.85 -11.43 7.30
N LEU A 324 9.64 -12.23 8.03
CA LEU A 324 10.38 -13.35 7.48
C LEU A 324 9.46 -14.46 6.96
N LEU A 325 8.33 -14.69 7.63
CA LEU A 325 7.30 -15.66 7.22
C LEU A 325 6.41 -15.11 6.09
N ASN A 326 6.07 -13.81 6.13
CA ASN A 326 5.32 -13.14 5.07
C ASN A 326 6.10 -13.15 3.73
N GLU A 327 7.42 -13.01 3.77
CA GLU A 327 8.25 -13.10 2.56
C GLU A 327 8.04 -14.46 1.86
N TYR A 328 8.04 -15.56 2.62
CA TYR A 328 7.80 -16.88 2.03
C TYR A 328 6.34 -17.09 1.62
N GLU A 329 5.38 -16.59 2.41
CA GLU A 329 3.96 -16.62 2.06
C GLU A 329 3.67 -15.92 0.73
N GLY A 330 4.36 -14.79 0.46
CA GLY A 330 4.30 -14.09 -0.82
C GLY A 330 4.67 -14.99 -2.00
N TYR A 331 5.78 -15.74 -1.91
CA TYR A 331 6.16 -16.71 -2.96
C TYR A 331 5.14 -17.83 -3.11
N LEU A 332 4.58 -18.34 -2.00
CA LEU A 332 3.52 -19.36 -2.07
C LEU A 332 2.26 -18.84 -2.75
N SER A 333 1.90 -17.57 -2.51
CA SER A 333 0.75 -16.91 -3.14
C SER A 333 0.99 -16.69 -4.64
N GLU A 334 2.20 -16.25 -5.04
CA GLU A 334 2.60 -16.14 -6.44
C GLU A 334 2.51 -17.49 -7.18
N PHE A 335 2.95 -18.58 -6.55
CA PHE A 335 2.85 -19.92 -7.14
C PHE A 335 1.41 -20.46 -7.21
N ALA A 336 0.57 -20.09 -6.25
CA ALA A 336 -0.84 -20.50 -6.23
C ALA A 336 -1.65 -19.83 -7.36
N GLN A 337 -1.41 -18.55 -7.60
CA GLN A 337 -2.21 -17.71 -8.50
C GLN A 337 -1.57 -17.50 -9.88
N GLY A 338 -0.26 -17.75 -9.98
CA GLY A 338 0.51 -17.54 -11.19
C GLY A 338 0.15 -18.49 -12.33
N ARG A 339 0.32 -18.00 -13.56
CA ARG A 339 0.29 -18.83 -14.77
C ARG A 339 1.56 -19.68 -14.86
N GLU A 340 1.51 -20.75 -15.64
CA GLU A 340 2.62 -21.71 -15.75
C GLU A 340 3.93 -21.04 -16.19
N GLU A 341 3.86 -20.16 -17.18
CA GLU A 341 5.02 -19.43 -17.68
C GLU A 341 5.66 -18.52 -16.62
N ASP A 342 4.81 -17.81 -15.87
CA ASP A 342 5.24 -16.86 -14.84
C ASP A 342 5.86 -17.59 -13.65
N ILE A 343 5.30 -18.74 -13.25
CA ILE A 343 5.84 -19.60 -12.19
C ILE A 343 7.23 -20.12 -12.59
N VAL A 344 7.36 -20.64 -13.82
CA VAL A 344 8.64 -21.19 -14.32
C VAL A 344 9.69 -20.10 -14.42
N LYS A 345 9.33 -18.91 -14.90
CA LYS A 345 10.24 -17.75 -14.95
C LYS A 345 10.69 -17.33 -13.56
N ASN A 346 9.76 -17.18 -12.60
CA ASN A 346 10.09 -16.84 -11.22
C ASN A 346 11.02 -17.88 -10.57
N LEU A 347 10.77 -19.18 -10.80
CA LEU A 347 11.64 -20.25 -10.30
C LEU A 347 13.06 -20.17 -10.88
N ALA A 348 13.20 -19.87 -12.17
CA ALA A 348 14.50 -19.73 -12.80
C ALA A 348 15.26 -18.47 -12.31
N GLU A 349 14.56 -17.34 -12.15
CA GLU A 349 15.17 -16.06 -11.80
C GLU A 349 15.46 -15.91 -10.30
N LYS A 350 14.54 -16.37 -9.43
CA LYS A 350 14.57 -16.15 -7.98
C LYS A 350 14.78 -17.44 -7.18
N GLY A 351 15.13 -18.54 -7.83
CA GLY A 351 15.16 -19.86 -7.21
C GLY A 351 15.97 -19.97 -5.93
N GLU A 352 17.16 -19.35 -5.89
CA GLU A 352 18.01 -19.37 -4.69
C GLU A 352 17.40 -18.56 -3.53
N THR A 353 16.82 -17.39 -3.81
CA THR A 353 16.11 -16.59 -2.81
C THR A 353 14.91 -17.35 -2.22
N ILE A 354 14.14 -18.02 -3.08
CA ILE A 354 12.98 -18.82 -2.66
C ILE A 354 13.43 -19.99 -1.78
N LYS A 355 14.54 -20.64 -2.14
CA LYS A 355 15.14 -21.73 -1.35
C LYS A 355 15.57 -21.27 0.04
N GLN A 356 16.24 -20.13 0.14
CA GLN A 356 16.67 -19.56 1.41
C GLN A 356 15.46 -19.15 2.26
N SER A 357 14.47 -18.49 1.65
CA SER A 357 13.23 -18.07 2.30
C SER A 357 12.44 -19.27 2.84
N ARG A 358 12.28 -20.33 2.03
CA ARG A 358 11.66 -21.60 2.44
C ARG A 358 12.38 -22.25 3.61
N ALA A 359 13.70 -22.41 3.50
CA ALA A 359 14.50 -23.06 4.54
C ALA A 359 14.43 -22.30 5.87
N ARG A 360 14.40 -20.96 5.83
CA ARG A 360 14.20 -20.11 6.99
C ARG A 360 12.79 -20.26 7.56
N ALA A 361 11.75 -20.21 6.72
CA ALA A 361 10.36 -20.36 7.15
C ALA A 361 10.11 -21.72 7.82
N ILE A 362 10.56 -22.83 7.23
CA ILE A 362 10.41 -24.17 7.82
C ILE A 362 11.12 -24.29 9.17
N ARG A 363 12.33 -23.71 9.28
CA ARG A 363 13.08 -23.68 10.55
C ARG A 363 12.31 -22.91 11.62
N LEU A 364 11.79 -21.72 11.28
CA LEU A 364 10.98 -20.89 12.18
C LEU A 364 9.71 -21.61 12.62
N VAL A 365 8.99 -22.25 11.70
CA VAL A 365 7.82 -23.08 12.01
C VAL A 365 8.19 -24.17 13.03
N GLY A 366 9.34 -24.82 12.88
CA GLY A 366 9.82 -25.83 13.83
C GLY A 366 10.24 -25.27 15.20
N MET A 367 10.60 -23.98 15.29
CA MET A 367 10.99 -23.31 16.53
C MET A 367 9.80 -22.70 17.28
N LEU A 368 8.66 -22.48 16.60
CA LEU A 368 7.42 -21.97 17.19
C LEU A 368 6.67 -23.07 17.97
N THR A 369 7.32 -23.58 19.01
CA THR A 369 6.75 -24.56 19.95
C THR A 369 6.21 -23.88 21.20
N ASP A 370 5.24 -24.50 21.88
CA ASP A 370 4.67 -23.98 23.12
C ASP A 370 5.75 -23.73 24.20
N GLU A 371 6.78 -24.58 24.27
CA GLU A 371 7.90 -24.44 25.22
C GLU A 371 8.74 -23.17 24.95
N ASN A 372 9.10 -22.94 23.69
CA ASN A 372 9.89 -21.77 23.31
C ASN A 372 9.08 -20.48 23.51
N ILE A 373 7.79 -20.51 23.19
CA ILE A 373 6.90 -19.38 23.46
C ILE A 373 6.74 -19.14 24.95
N ALA A 374 6.56 -20.18 25.76
CA ALA A 374 6.46 -20.04 27.22
C ALA A 374 7.73 -19.37 27.80
N THR A 375 8.90 -19.69 27.25
CA THR A 375 10.17 -19.05 27.62
C THR A 375 10.16 -17.55 27.28
N ILE A 376 9.70 -17.18 26.08
CA ILE A 376 9.62 -15.78 25.61
C ILE A 376 8.58 -14.98 26.41
N VAL A 377 7.42 -15.57 26.68
CA VAL A 377 6.38 -14.97 27.52
C VAL A 377 6.91 -14.75 28.93
N SER A 378 7.57 -15.75 29.52
CA SER A 378 8.21 -15.64 30.83
C SER A 378 9.24 -14.50 30.86
N ALA A 379 10.05 -14.35 29.81
CA ALA A 379 11.00 -13.24 29.70
C ALA A 379 10.31 -11.87 29.77
N ARG A 380 9.21 -11.71 29.03
CA ARG A 380 8.41 -10.47 29.04
C ARG A 380 7.75 -10.23 30.39
N THR A 381 7.19 -11.27 31.01
CA THR A 381 6.59 -11.18 32.35
C THR A 381 7.61 -10.72 33.39
N VAL A 382 8.82 -11.29 33.38
CA VAL A 382 9.89 -10.89 34.31
C VAL A 382 10.32 -9.44 34.10
N LEU A 383 10.42 -8.99 32.84
CA LEU A 383 10.71 -7.59 32.52
C LEU A 383 9.61 -6.62 32.96
N HIS A 384 8.34 -6.99 32.78
CA HIS A 384 7.19 -6.13 33.09
C HIS A 384 6.87 -6.07 34.58
N ASN A 385 7.09 -7.17 35.31
CA ASN A 385 6.70 -7.28 36.72
C ASN A 385 7.93 -7.07 37.63
N GLN A 386 8.84 -8.04 37.65
CA GLN A 386 9.94 -8.11 38.62
C GLN A 386 10.97 -7.00 38.40
N TYR A 387 11.44 -6.81 37.16
CA TYR A 387 12.38 -5.73 36.85
C TYR A 387 11.75 -4.35 37.05
N ALA A 388 10.50 -4.15 36.66
CA ALA A 388 9.82 -2.87 36.86
C ALA A 388 9.63 -2.53 38.35
N ALA A 389 9.38 -3.53 39.19
CA ALA A 389 9.30 -3.35 40.65
C ALA A 389 10.67 -2.97 41.24
N LEU A 390 11.74 -3.67 40.85
CA LEU A 390 13.12 -3.35 41.23
C LEU A 390 13.51 -1.92 40.84
N ALA A 391 13.23 -1.54 39.59
CA ALA A 391 13.49 -0.21 39.08
C ALA A 391 12.68 0.87 39.82
N GLY A 392 11.43 0.57 40.18
CA GLY A 392 10.56 1.50 40.90
C GLY A 392 11.05 1.87 42.30
N ILE A 393 11.83 1.00 42.95
CA ILE A 393 12.43 1.24 44.27
C ILE A 393 13.92 1.60 44.20
N GLY A 394 14.50 1.72 43.00
CA GLY A 394 15.90 2.08 42.80
C GLY A 394 16.93 0.96 43.10
N VAL A 395 16.48 -0.29 43.32
CA VAL A 395 17.37 -1.43 43.59
C VAL A 395 17.67 -2.16 42.29
N LEU A 396 18.65 -1.64 41.54
CA LEU A 396 18.90 -2.11 40.16
C LEU A 396 20.05 -3.12 40.02
N ASN A 397 21.09 -3.08 40.87
CA ASN A 397 22.26 -3.97 40.81
C ASN A 397 22.69 -4.30 39.36
N ASN A 398 22.97 -5.57 39.05
CA ASN A 398 23.22 -6.11 37.70
C ASN A 398 21.93 -6.34 36.87
N ALA A 399 20.75 -6.05 37.43
CA ALA A 399 19.47 -6.29 36.77
C ALA A 399 19.21 -5.30 35.63
N SER A 400 19.73 -4.07 35.70
CA SER A 400 19.52 -3.06 34.63
C SER A 400 20.18 -3.44 33.31
N GLU A 401 21.44 -3.88 33.34
CA GLU A 401 22.16 -4.34 32.14
C GLU A 401 21.51 -5.62 31.57
N THR A 402 21.22 -6.58 32.44
CA THR A 402 20.53 -7.84 32.09
C THR A 402 19.17 -7.58 31.42
N ALA A 403 18.37 -6.65 31.97
CA ALA A 403 17.07 -6.30 31.40
C ALA A 403 17.21 -5.62 30.02
N THR A 404 18.25 -4.81 29.83
CA THR A 404 18.54 -4.15 28.55
C THR A 404 18.93 -5.17 27.49
N GLN A 405 19.83 -6.10 27.80
CA GLN A 405 20.23 -7.20 26.91
C GLN A 405 19.04 -8.09 26.56
N LEU A 406 18.22 -8.48 27.56
CA LEU A 406 17.04 -9.30 27.33
C LEU A 406 16.01 -8.60 26.42
N ARG A 407 15.75 -7.31 26.62
CA ARG A 407 14.87 -6.53 25.72
C ARG A 407 15.41 -6.47 24.30
N ALA A 408 16.74 -6.33 24.13
CA ALA A 408 17.36 -6.32 22.81
C ALA A 408 17.09 -7.65 22.10
N ILE A 409 17.38 -8.78 22.75
CA ILE A 409 17.18 -10.12 22.19
C ILE A 409 15.71 -10.35 21.81
N LEU A 410 14.76 -9.99 22.67
CA LEU A 410 13.32 -10.21 22.44
C LEU A 410 12.74 -9.45 21.25
N ASN A 411 13.44 -8.43 20.75
CA ASN A 411 13.03 -7.62 19.61
C ASN A 411 13.76 -8.00 18.30
N GLN A 412 14.69 -8.97 18.34
CA GLN A 412 15.40 -9.41 17.14
C GLN A 412 14.75 -10.64 16.50
N PRO A 413 14.82 -10.77 15.15
CA PRO A 413 14.25 -11.92 14.45
C PRO A 413 14.95 -13.26 14.75
N ASP A 414 16.19 -13.23 15.23
CA ASP A 414 17.03 -14.38 15.57
C ASP A 414 16.93 -14.80 17.05
N LEU A 415 15.94 -14.29 17.80
CA LEU A 415 15.79 -14.58 19.24
C LEU A 415 15.79 -16.07 19.58
N PHE A 416 15.33 -16.94 18.67
CA PHE A 416 15.28 -18.39 18.87
C PHE A 416 16.68 -19.02 18.94
N GLU A 417 17.70 -18.37 18.36
CA GLU A 417 19.11 -18.76 18.50
C GLU A 417 19.65 -18.43 19.90
N SER A 418 19.01 -17.48 20.59
CA SER A 418 19.42 -16.97 21.91
C SER A 418 18.58 -17.52 23.08
N LEU A 419 17.81 -18.61 22.89
CA LEU A 419 16.91 -19.16 23.93
C LEU A 419 17.63 -19.51 25.25
N VAL A 420 18.88 -19.99 25.18
CA VAL A 420 19.69 -20.27 26.39
C VAL A 420 19.98 -18.97 27.14
N SER A 421 20.47 -17.95 26.44
CA SER A 421 20.73 -16.62 27.02
C SER A 421 19.45 -16.00 27.61
N ILE A 422 18.30 -16.17 26.95
CA ILE A 422 17.01 -15.71 27.47
C ILE A 422 16.70 -16.37 28.83
N ARG A 423 16.89 -17.68 28.96
CA ARG A 423 16.66 -18.41 30.22
C ARG A 423 17.63 -17.96 31.32
N ASP A 424 18.88 -17.68 30.97
CA ASP A 424 19.88 -17.20 31.93
C ASP A 424 19.54 -15.79 32.42
N HIS A 425 19.13 -14.89 31.52
CA HIS A 425 18.67 -13.55 31.89
C HIS A 425 17.39 -13.58 32.74
N ILE A 426 16.42 -14.45 32.42
CA ILE A 426 15.24 -14.69 33.27
C ILE A 426 15.66 -15.07 34.68
N THR A 427 16.58 -16.02 34.80
CA THR A 427 17.04 -16.53 36.09
C THR A 427 17.74 -15.44 36.89
N THR A 428 18.63 -14.69 36.24
CA THR A 428 19.36 -13.57 36.85
C THR A 428 18.41 -12.50 37.41
N LEU A 429 17.40 -12.11 36.63
CA LEU A 429 16.41 -11.11 37.05
C LEU A 429 15.51 -11.64 38.18
N ARG A 430 15.08 -12.90 38.13
CA ARG A 430 14.31 -13.55 39.20
C ARG A 430 15.08 -13.58 40.50
N THR A 431 16.35 -14.02 40.45
CA THR A 431 17.21 -14.07 41.65
C THR A 431 17.46 -12.69 42.23
N ALA A 432 17.68 -11.67 41.39
CA ALA A 432 17.84 -10.30 41.86
C ALA A 432 16.56 -9.77 42.56
N TYR A 433 15.39 -10.07 41.99
CA TYR A 433 14.10 -9.72 42.60
C TYR A 433 13.88 -10.43 43.93
N ASP A 434 14.06 -11.75 43.98
CA ASP A 434 13.85 -12.56 45.18
C ASP A 434 14.77 -12.11 46.32
N HIS A 435 16.03 -11.76 46.01
CA HIS A 435 16.97 -11.23 46.99
C HIS A 435 16.50 -9.86 47.54
N ALA A 436 16.20 -8.91 46.66
CA ALA A 436 15.73 -7.58 47.06
C ALA A 436 14.44 -7.64 47.88
N TYR A 437 13.52 -8.53 47.52
CA TYR A 437 12.28 -8.75 48.26
C TYR A 437 12.56 -9.27 49.67
N ARG A 438 13.39 -10.31 49.81
CA ARG A 438 13.72 -10.91 51.11
C ARG A 438 14.42 -9.92 52.02
N ASP A 439 15.39 -9.17 51.50
CA ASP A 439 16.11 -8.15 52.26
C ASP A 439 15.17 -7.06 52.77
N LEU A 440 14.33 -6.53 51.89
CA LEU A 440 13.41 -5.44 52.23
C LEU A 440 12.33 -5.90 53.21
N HIS A 441 11.85 -7.12 53.05
CA HIS A 441 10.91 -7.73 53.97
C HIS A 441 11.55 -7.95 55.36
N ALA A 442 12.79 -8.44 55.43
CA ALA A 442 13.52 -8.58 56.70
C ALA A 442 13.73 -7.20 57.36
N GLN A 443 14.17 -6.21 56.59
CA GLN A 443 14.35 -4.83 57.05
C GLN A 443 13.05 -4.22 57.59
N ARG A 444 11.91 -4.47 56.92
CA ARG A 444 10.59 -4.06 57.43
C ARG A 444 10.34 -4.67 58.79
N THR A 445 10.47 -5.99 58.93
CA THR A 445 10.20 -6.68 60.20
C THR A 445 11.09 -6.16 61.33
N ASP A 446 12.39 -5.98 61.08
CA ASP A 446 13.33 -5.52 62.09
C ASP A 446 13.05 -4.08 62.52
N ARG A 447 12.85 -3.15 61.57
CA ARG A 447 12.56 -1.75 61.90
C ARG A 447 11.25 -1.56 62.66
N TYR A 448 10.21 -2.32 62.34
CA TYR A 448 8.94 -2.22 63.07
C TYR A 448 9.05 -2.82 64.48
N ARG A 449 9.82 -3.91 64.67
CA ARG A 449 10.12 -4.44 66.01
C ARG A 449 10.91 -3.45 66.85
N GLU A 450 11.99 -2.89 66.30
CA GLU A 450 12.77 -1.84 66.97
C GLU A 450 11.91 -0.63 67.35
N ALA A 451 10.97 -0.22 66.48
CA ALA A 451 10.04 0.87 66.78
C ALA A 451 9.10 0.53 67.94
N ILE A 452 8.55 -0.69 67.97
CA ILE A 452 7.69 -1.18 69.05
C ILE A 452 8.47 -1.22 70.37
N ASP A 453 9.66 -1.83 70.37
CA ASP A 453 10.52 -1.96 71.56
C ASP A 453 10.91 -0.57 72.10
N SER A 454 11.23 0.37 71.20
CA SER A 454 11.54 1.76 71.56
C SER A 454 10.36 2.49 72.22
N ILE A 455 9.12 2.19 71.84
CA ILE A 455 7.92 2.79 72.46
C ILE A 455 7.65 2.15 73.82
N GLN A 456 7.83 0.84 73.93
CA GLN A 456 7.66 0.10 75.18
C GLN A 456 8.72 0.46 76.24
N ALA A 457 9.90 0.89 75.80
CA ALA A 457 10.96 1.39 76.68
C ALA A 457 10.73 2.85 77.15
N ASP A 458 9.72 3.57 76.65
CA ASP A 458 9.42 4.94 77.09
C ASP A 458 8.94 4.93 78.55
N PRO A 459 9.48 5.77 79.45
CA PRO A 459 9.02 5.84 80.84
C PRO A 459 7.51 6.11 80.99
N ASN A 460 6.90 6.81 80.03
CA ASN A 460 5.47 7.09 80.02
C ASN A 460 4.62 5.88 79.62
N TRP A 461 5.25 4.81 79.12
CA TRP A 461 4.57 3.57 78.75
C TRP A 461 3.83 2.97 79.94
N GLU A 462 4.46 2.92 81.11
CA GLU A 462 3.83 2.36 82.31
C GLU A 462 2.72 3.24 82.91
N VAL A 463 2.64 4.50 82.50
CA VAL A 463 1.62 5.46 82.96
C VAL A 463 0.34 5.36 82.12
N ALA A 464 0.46 5.05 80.83
CA ALA A 464 -0.69 4.84 79.94
C ALA A 464 -1.49 3.59 80.36
N ASP A 465 -2.81 3.58 80.16
CA ASP A 465 -3.59 2.36 80.40
C ASP A 465 -3.40 1.32 79.27
N VAL A 466 -3.85 0.08 79.49
CA VAL A 466 -3.68 -1.02 78.54
C VAL A 466 -4.35 -0.72 77.19
N ALA A 467 -5.52 -0.08 77.18
CA ALA A 467 -6.26 0.22 75.95
C ALA A 467 -5.54 1.29 75.10
N GLN A 468 -4.94 2.28 75.76
CA GLN A 468 -4.15 3.34 75.13
C GLN A 468 -2.82 2.80 74.58
N ARG A 469 -2.16 1.91 75.33
CA ARG A 469 -0.95 1.19 74.88
C ARG A 469 -1.22 0.37 73.62
N GLU A 470 -2.28 -0.42 73.62
CA GLU A 470 -2.69 -1.21 72.46
C GLU A 470 -3.06 -0.32 71.26
N ALA A 471 -3.87 0.73 71.48
CA ALA A 471 -4.26 1.67 70.43
C ALA A 471 -3.06 2.39 69.78
N ALA A 472 -1.98 2.65 70.53
CA ALA A 472 -0.75 3.22 70.02
C ALA A 472 0.06 2.24 69.16
N LEU A 473 0.08 0.95 69.52
CA LEU A 473 0.90 -0.07 68.84
C LEU A 473 0.20 -0.81 67.69
N ILE A 474 -1.14 -0.85 67.62
CA ILE A 474 -1.90 -1.53 66.55
C ILE A 474 -1.34 -1.23 65.13
N PRO A 475 -1.10 0.04 64.73
CA PRO A 475 -0.59 0.36 63.39
C PRO A 475 0.80 -0.25 63.10
N LEU A 476 1.63 -0.42 64.13
CA LEU A 476 2.96 -1.03 64.01
C LEU A 476 2.86 -2.55 63.99
N TRP A 477 2.02 -3.16 64.84
CA TRP A 477 1.82 -4.61 64.88
C TRP A 477 1.25 -5.17 63.59
N GLN A 478 0.31 -4.46 62.95
CA GLN A 478 -0.25 -4.86 61.65
C GLN A 478 0.81 -4.96 60.55
N CYS A 479 1.93 -4.25 60.70
CA CYS A 479 3.03 -4.27 59.74
C CYS A 479 4.07 -5.38 60.03
N VAL A 480 4.00 -6.09 61.17
CA VAL A 480 4.97 -7.16 61.48
C VAL A 480 4.49 -8.49 60.92
N CYS A 481 5.16 -8.98 59.87
CA CYS A 481 4.95 -10.34 59.36
C CYS A 481 5.90 -11.31 60.09
N GLN A 482 5.32 -12.30 60.79
CA GLN A 482 6.07 -13.24 61.63
C GLN A 482 6.69 -14.40 60.85
N SER A 483 6.04 -14.80 59.75
CA SER A 483 6.44 -15.95 58.93
C SER A 483 6.43 -15.54 57.44
N PRO A 484 7.45 -14.81 56.96
CA PRO A 484 7.56 -14.47 55.55
C PRO A 484 7.52 -15.74 54.70
N ASN A 485 6.61 -15.76 53.73
CA ASN A 485 6.52 -16.84 52.74
C ASN A 485 6.20 -16.24 51.38
N VAL A 486 7.18 -16.28 50.49
CA VAL A 486 7.05 -15.81 49.10
C VAL A 486 7.45 -16.98 48.21
N PRO A 487 6.50 -17.64 47.56
CA PRO A 487 6.80 -18.67 46.60
C PRO A 487 7.64 -18.13 45.45
N LEU A 488 8.47 -18.98 44.86
CA LEU A 488 9.36 -18.59 43.76
C LEU A 488 8.55 -18.02 42.59
N GLY A 489 8.84 -16.78 42.18
CA GLY A 489 8.16 -16.12 41.07
C GLY A 489 6.85 -15.40 41.43
N GLU A 490 6.40 -15.47 42.69
CA GLU A 490 5.30 -14.64 43.18
C GLU A 490 5.77 -13.22 43.52
N MET A 491 4.85 -12.26 43.43
CA MET A 491 5.16 -10.84 43.63
C MET A 491 4.87 -10.34 45.05
N ALA A 492 4.20 -11.16 45.87
CA ALA A 492 3.76 -10.80 47.21
C ALA A 492 3.84 -12.00 48.16
N CYS A 493 4.01 -11.70 49.44
CA CYS A 493 4.03 -12.69 50.51
C CYS A 493 2.62 -13.25 50.75
N THR A 494 2.49 -14.56 50.95
CA THR A 494 1.19 -15.20 51.18
C THR A 494 0.54 -14.84 52.52
N HIS A 495 1.32 -14.28 53.45
CA HIS A 495 0.85 -13.95 54.80
C HIS A 495 0.51 -12.46 54.95
N CYS A 496 1.38 -11.56 54.49
CA CYS A 496 1.13 -10.13 54.59
C CYS A 496 0.52 -9.52 53.33
N HIS A 497 0.54 -10.23 52.19
CA HIS A 497 0.02 -9.78 50.90
C HIS A 497 0.67 -8.50 50.34
N HIS A 498 1.78 -8.04 50.92
CA HIS A 498 2.49 -6.84 50.46
C HIS A 498 3.48 -7.20 49.34
N ASP A 499 3.49 -6.40 48.27
CA ASP A 499 4.48 -6.51 47.21
C ASP A 499 5.76 -5.73 47.53
N LEU A 500 6.76 -5.77 46.64
CA LEU A 500 8.03 -5.08 46.83
C LEU A 500 7.88 -3.55 47.04
N LYS A 501 6.91 -2.91 46.38
CA LYS A 501 6.65 -1.47 46.50
C LYS A 501 5.98 -1.15 47.84
N ASP A 502 5.05 -1.99 48.26
CA ASP A 502 4.40 -1.87 49.56
C ASP A 502 5.42 -2.02 50.69
N LEU A 503 6.29 -3.02 50.62
CA LEU A 503 7.39 -3.19 51.59
C LEU A 503 8.30 -1.97 51.66
N HIS A 504 8.67 -1.39 50.51
CA HIS A 504 9.50 -0.19 50.46
C HIS A 504 8.81 1.01 51.12
N ARG A 505 7.51 1.14 50.90
CA ARG A 505 6.67 2.17 51.52
C ARG A 505 6.62 2.00 53.03
N ASP A 506 6.39 0.79 53.52
CA ASP A 506 6.31 0.50 54.96
C ASP A 506 7.62 0.84 55.68
N VAL A 507 8.75 0.40 55.11
CA VAL A 507 10.09 0.71 55.62
C VAL A 507 10.34 2.22 55.72
N SER A 508 9.77 2.99 54.79
CA SER A 508 9.85 4.46 54.76
C SER A 508 8.91 5.13 55.76
N LEU A 509 7.77 4.52 56.09
CA LEU A 509 6.74 5.07 56.99
C LEU A 509 7.02 4.80 58.48
N VAL A 510 7.83 3.80 58.80
CA VAL A 510 8.01 3.31 60.19
C VAL A 510 8.41 4.42 61.18
N ALA A 511 9.25 5.38 60.75
CA ALA A 511 9.71 6.47 61.60
C ALA A 511 8.58 7.44 61.97
N ALA A 512 7.69 7.75 61.01
CA ALA A 512 6.53 8.60 61.24
C ALA A 512 5.49 7.90 62.15
N LEU A 513 5.22 6.62 61.89
CA LEU A 513 4.32 5.83 62.74
C LEU A 513 4.84 5.69 64.17
N ARG A 514 6.15 5.50 64.33
CA ARG A 514 6.79 5.50 65.66
C ARG A 514 6.55 6.82 66.40
N LEU A 515 6.76 7.96 65.73
CA LEU A 515 6.57 9.28 66.32
C LEU A 515 5.10 9.49 66.74
N GLU A 516 4.15 9.10 65.90
CA GLU A 516 2.71 9.19 66.21
C GLU A 516 2.34 8.32 67.41
N ALA A 517 2.84 7.09 67.46
CA ALA A 517 2.61 6.17 68.57
C ALA A 517 3.23 6.68 69.88
N SER A 518 4.48 7.16 69.85
CA SER A 518 5.11 7.81 71.02
C SER A 518 4.32 9.03 71.49
N ALA A 519 3.78 9.84 70.58
CA ALA A 519 2.94 10.98 70.94
C ALA A 519 1.60 10.57 71.58
N LYS A 520 1.00 9.45 71.14
CA LYS A 520 -0.20 8.89 71.77
C LYS A 520 0.07 8.42 73.20
N VAL A 521 1.19 7.73 73.42
CA VAL A 521 1.64 7.30 74.76
C VAL A 521 1.93 8.51 75.66
N ALA A 522 2.62 9.54 75.16
CA ALA A 522 2.91 10.74 75.93
C ALA A 522 1.66 11.52 76.36
N ARG A 523 0.61 11.55 75.53
CA ARG A 523 -0.68 12.20 75.85
C ARG A 523 -1.51 11.46 76.91
N ALA A 524 -1.19 10.19 77.17
CA ALA A 524 -1.85 9.40 78.19
C ALA A 524 -1.40 9.76 79.62
N VAL A 525 -0.29 10.49 79.77
CA VAL A 525 0.19 10.97 81.06
C VAL A 525 -0.69 12.14 81.53
N PRO A 526 -1.41 12.03 82.66
CA PRO A 526 -2.17 13.15 83.20
C PRO A 526 -1.21 14.30 83.59
N PRO A 527 -1.58 15.57 83.36
CA PRO A 527 -0.75 16.69 83.81
C PRO A 527 -0.55 16.60 85.32
N LEU A 528 0.70 16.78 85.78
CA LEU A 528 1.06 16.79 87.20
C LEU A 528 0.07 17.67 88.00
N PRO A 529 -0.41 17.21 89.17
CA PRO A 529 -1.24 18.06 90.02
C PRO A 529 -0.46 19.31 90.39
N LEU A 530 -1.05 20.49 90.19
CA LEU A 530 -0.56 21.72 90.80
C LEU A 530 -0.53 21.51 92.33
N PRO A 531 0.57 21.87 93.03
CA PRO A 531 0.63 21.69 94.48
C PRO A 531 -0.53 22.41 95.17
N THR A 532 -1.26 21.69 96.01
CA THR A 532 -2.24 22.27 96.92
C THR A 532 -1.50 23.04 98.01
N ASP A 533 -1.79 24.34 98.07
CA ASP A 533 -1.23 25.34 98.97
C ASP A 533 -1.74 25.11 100.41
N ASP A 534 -0.91 24.59 101.32
CA ASP A 534 -1.13 24.64 102.78
C ASP A 534 0.22 24.74 103.53
N GLY A 535 0.84 25.93 103.42
CA GLY A 535 1.73 26.57 104.42
C GLY A 535 3.23 26.20 104.45
N PRO A 536 4.10 27.04 105.08
CA PRO A 536 4.18 28.51 105.04
C PRO A 536 5.52 29.03 104.47
N ALA A 537 5.45 30.20 103.83
CA ALA A 537 6.51 31.19 103.53
C ALA A 537 7.98 30.72 103.41
N SER A 538 8.43 30.53 102.16
CA SER A 538 9.81 30.87 101.77
C SER A 538 9.85 31.40 100.32
N GLU A 539 10.34 32.64 100.19
CA GLU A 539 10.81 33.43 99.03
C GLU A 539 10.04 33.44 97.69
N PRO A 540 9.81 34.63 97.08
CA PRO A 540 9.08 34.75 95.82
C PRO A 540 9.88 34.15 94.65
N ALA A 541 9.32 33.14 93.99
CA ALA A 541 9.81 32.64 92.71
C ALA A 541 9.77 33.76 91.65
N ARG A 542 10.90 33.99 90.97
CA ARG A 542 11.00 34.96 89.86
C ARG A 542 9.94 34.67 88.78
N PRO A 543 9.28 35.69 88.20
CA PRO A 543 8.33 35.48 87.11
C PRO A 543 9.05 34.89 85.88
N ARG A 544 8.54 33.77 85.35
CA ARG A 544 8.98 33.23 84.07
C ARG A 544 8.60 34.21 82.96
N THR A 545 9.58 34.87 82.36
CA THR A 545 9.36 35.74 81.20
C THR A 545 9.08 34.88 79.96
N SER A 546 7.98 35.16 79.23
CA SER A 546 7.76 34.56 77.92
C SER A 546 8.68 35.21 76.89
N ARG A 547 9.30 34.41 76.04
CA ARG A 547 10.14 34.89 74.94
C ARG A 547 9.69 34.29 73.62
N THR A 548 9.44 35.14 72.63
CA THR A 548 9.13 34.72 71.26
C THR A 548 10.42 34.67 70.45
N VAL A 549 10.66 33.56 69.75
CA VAL A 549 11.82 33.36 68.87
C VAL A 549 11.32 33.27 67.43
N GLN A 550 11.75 34.19 66.59
CA GLN A 550 11.38 34.22 65.18
C GLN A 550 12.24 33.22 64.40
N ALA A 551 11.63 32.17 63.83
CA ALA A 551 12.31 31.13 63.07
C ALA A 551 13.07 31.72 61.87
N ALA A 552 12.49 32.74 61.21
CA ALA A 552 13.11 33.46 60.10
C ALA A 552 14.52 34.00 60.41
N THR A 553 14.85 34.21 61.70
CA THR A 553 16.19 34.65 62.13
C THR A 553 17.29 33.62 61.82
N TYR A 554 16.93 32.33 61.78
CA TYR A 554 17.83 31.19 61.54
C TYR A 554 17.75 30.67 60.10
N PHE A 555 16.74 31.12 59.33
CA PHE A 555 16.49 30.75 57.93
C PHE A 555 16.59 31.96 57.00
N ARG A 556 17.71 32.71 57.07
CA ARG A 556 17.89 33.98 56.34
C ARG A 556 18.28 33.83 54.87
N ALA A 557 18.77 32.65 54.47
CA ALA A 557 19.22 32.36 53.11
C ALA A 557 18.50 31.11 52.57
N PRO A 558 18.27 31.01 51.24
CA PRO A 558 17.74 29.80 50.63
C PRO A 558 18.69 28.63 50.85
N LEU A 559 18.20 27.59 51.52
CA LEU A 559 18.95 26.38 51.81
C LEU A 559 18.86 25.44 50.61
N THR A 560 20.00 25.04 50.07
CA THR A 560 20.08 24.28 48.80
C THR A 560 20.62 22.86 48.98
N THR A 561 21.16 22.54 50.16
CA THR A 561 21.66 21.20 50.49
C THR A 561 21.10 20.68 51.82
N PRO A 562 20.95 19.34 51.98
CA PRO A 562 20.47 18.75 53.23
C PRO A 562 21.29 19.14 54.46
N THR A 563 22.60 19.27 54.30
CA THR A 563 23.54 19.70 55.35
C THR A 563 23.30 21.13 55.84
N GLU A 564 22.87 22.04 54.96
CA GLU A 564 22.54 23.42 55.34
C GLU A 564 21.24 23.47 56.16
N VAL A 565 20.28 22.59 55.85
CA VAL A 565 19.03 22.45 56.61
C VAL A 565 19.30 21.93 58.02
N GLU A 566 20.08 20.86 58.15
CA GLU A 566 20.43 20.31 59.46
C GLU A 566 21.18 21.33 60.33
N ALA A 567 22.13 22.07 59.75
CA ALA A 567 22.88 23.09 60.48
C ALA A 567 21.98 24.24 61.00
N ALA A 568 21.03 24.71 60.18
CA ALA A 568 20.10 25.78 60.57
C ALA A 568 19.12 25.33 61.67
N VAL A 569 18.60 24.10 61.57
CA VAL A 569 17.72 23.50 62.59
C VAL A 569 18.46 23.32 63.90
N GLU A 570 19.71 22.87 63.88
CA GLU A 570 20.46 22.62 65.11
C GLU A 570 20.85 23.92 65.83
N GLN A 571 21.10 25.00 65.08
CA GLN A 571 21.28 26.34 65.67
C GLN A 571 20.01 26.87 66.34
N LEU A 572 18.85 26.74 65.69
CA LEU A 572 17.57 27.11 66.30
C LEU A 572 17.32 26.27 67.56
N ARG A 573 17.53 24.96 67.49
CA ARG A 573 17.37 24.04 68.62
C ARG A 573 18.25 24.44 69.80
N ALA A 574 19.54 24.72 69.57
CA ALA A 574 20.46 25.15 70.61
C ALA A 574 20.00 26.47 71.28
N ALA A 575 19.48 27.41 70.50
CA ALA A 575 18.96 28.68 71.02
C ALA A 575 17.71 28.49 71.88
N LEU A 576 16.76 27.64 71.45
CA LEU A 576 15.56 27.32 72.22
C LEU A 576 15.89 26.60 73.54
N LEU A 577 16.80 25.62 73.48
CA LEU A 577 17.24 24.88 74.67
C LEU A 577 17.93 25.79 75.70
N ASN A 578 18.72 26.76 75.25
CA ASN A 578 19.31 27.76 76.15
C ASN A 578 18.25 28.62 76.82
N LEU A 579 17.25 29.10 76.07
CA LEU A 579 16.17 29.93 76.64
C LEU A 579 15.30 29.17 77.65
N VAL A 580 15.03 27.89 77.38
CA VAL A 580 14.31 27.00 78.31
C VAL A 580 15.15 26.70 79.55
N ARG A 581 16.46 26.47 79.39
CA ARG A 581 17.39 26.26 80.51
C ARG A 581 17.47 27.48 81.43
N ASP A 582 17.35 28.68 80.85
CA ASP A 582 17.31 29.94 81.59
C ASP A 582 15.94 30.22 82.25
N GLY A 583 15.00 29.27 82.20
CA GLY A 583 13.72 29.31 82.88
C GLY A 583 12.60 30.06 82.14
N ASN A 584 12.80 30.38 80.86
CA ASN A 584 11.79 31.08 80.05
C ASN A 584 10.78 30.10 79.43
N SER A 585 9.54 30.57 79.25
CA SER A 585 8.58 29.92 78.34
C SER A 585 8.82 30.44 76.92
N VAL A 586 8.96 29.55 75.94
CA VAL A 586 9.39 29.92 74.59
C VAL A 586 8.31 29.60 73.56
N THR A 587 7.95 30.59 72.74
CA THR A 587 7.06 30.43 71.58
C THR A 587 7.86 30.67 70.31
N VAL A 588 7.74 29.81 69.30
CA VAL A 588 8.43 29.98 68.01
C VAL A 588 7.41 30.47 66.99
N GLU A 589 7.73 31.57 66.31
CA GLU A 589 6.92 32.17 65.23
C GLU A 589 7.65 32.14 63.89
#